data_AF-A0ABD2QL76-F1
#
_entry.id   AF-A0ABD2QL76-F1
#
_cell.length_a   1.000
_cell.length_b   1.000
_cell.length_c   1.000
_cell.angle_alpha   90.00
_cell.angle_beta   90.00
_cell.angle_gamma   90.00
#
_symmetry.space_group_name_H-M   'P 1'
#
loop_
_entity.id
_entity.type
_entity.pdbx_description
1 polymer ?
#
loop_
_entity_poly.entity_id
_entity_poly.type
_entity_poly.pdbx_seq_one_letter_code
_entity_poly.pdbx_strand_id
1 'polypeptide(L)'
;MFVTKETVVTALTGGGTMNGGLVITNLASQLAWSSDYSQSSTVGIQDGLSSGYWYSGGGNIQLIAFSIISVMFKIHCPGAITMMQMIRARFGAFAHLTFCVYGLLANIIVIGILMLGGCQNIVNLSQGISFELCAMLIVIVIGVYVSTSGVSSNYYISYLTTNALLIAATIFSFTFFFGTGDPDRTPFVGNISMIYQLVTCRKISSVKTNLNGSYLTFQSSESLKLAAINVIGICSTVFLDQSYWAASVVAKPKEGLVGFIGAGFVWFATPFTIANTFSLFYLSYGSLYGKDLLSPIQIDQGLAPEVVASQLLGQTGQIILTLMMMAAISTTASAEVFAVTSIVIYDIFAIYIKVLVFIRLAIIFS
;
A
#
# COMPACT_ATOMS: atom_id res chain seq x y z
N MET A 1 -3.43 -35.98 9.32
CA MET A 1 -2.13 -35.31 9.54
C MET A 1 -2.33 -34.32 10.68
N PHE A 2 -1.98 -34.70 11.91
CA PHE A 2 -2.27 -33.90 13.10
C PHE A 2 -1.25 -32.75 13.18
N VAL A 3 -1.70 -31.53 12.89
CA VAL A 3 -0.90 -30.31 13.01
C VAL A 3 -0.74 -30.02 14.50
N THR A 4 0.48 -30.09 15.03
CA THR A 4 0.76 -29.75 16.43
C THR A 4 0.72 -28.23 16.60
N LYS A 5 0.48 -27.74 17.83
CA LYS A 5 0.54 -26.31 18.17
C LYS A 5 1.86 -25.66 17.70
N GLU A 6 2.96 -26.41 17.75
CA GLU A 6 4.27 -25.98 17.25
C GLU A 6 4.30 -25.83 15.73
N THR A 7 3.61 -26.66 14.95
CA THR A 7 3.55 -26.51 13.49
C THR A 7 2.75 -25.27 13.10
N VAL A 8 1.66 -24.97 13.82
CA VAL A 8 0.84 -23.76 13.57
C VAL A 8 1.60 -22.50 13.96
N VAL A 9 2.25 -22.49 15.13
CA VAL A 9 3.05 -21.34 15.58
C VAL A 9 4.27 -21.15 14.69
N THR A 10 4.98 -22.21 14.29
CA THR A 10 6.11 -22.11 13.34
C THR A 10 5.64 -21.68 11.96
N ALA A 11 4.50 -22.19 11.49
CA ALA A 11 3.88 -21.78 10.24
C ALA A 11 3.35 -20.35 10.28
N LEU A 12 3.12 -19.72 11.44
CA LEU A 12 2.68 -18.33 11.57
C LEU A 12 3.81 -17.36 11.94
N THR A 13 4.85 -17.83 12.63
CA THR A 13 5.95 -17.01 13.16
C THR A 13 7.27 -17.19 12.40
N GLY A 14 7.28 -18.00 11.34
CA GLY A 14 8.46 -18.22 10.51
C GLY A 14 9.69 -18.77 11.25
N GLY A 15 9.51 -19.34 12.45
CA GLY A 15 10.59 -19.97 13.24
C GLY A 15 11.56 -18.99 13.94
N GLY A 16 11.31 -17.68 13.93
CA GLY A 16 12.06 -16.71 14.76
C GLY A 16 13.53 -16.42 14.35
N THR A 17 13.98 -16.89 13.19
CA THR A 17 15.38 -16.73 12.70
C THR A 17 15.50 -15.76 11.50
N MET A 18 14.66 -14.71 11.46
CA MET A 18 14.60 -13.81 10.31
C MET A 18 15.53 -12.60 10.47
N ASN A 19 16.29 -12.26 9.43
CA ASN A 19 17.16 -11.08 9.39
C ASN A 19 16.29 -9.79 9.38
N GLY A 20 16.70 -8.75 10.12
CA GLY A 20 16.01 -7.46 10.17
C GLY A 20 15.78 -6.82 8.80
N GLY A 21 16.66 -7.02 7.81
CA GLY A 21 16.43 -6.54 6.44
C GLY A 21 15.24 -7.21 5.73
N LEU A 22 15.02 -8.51 5.98
CA LEU A 22 13.85 -9.24 5.48
C LEU A 22 12.57 -8.79 6.19
N VAL A 23 12.65 -8.43 7.48
CA VAL A 23 11.51 -7.86 8.21
C VAL A 23 11.11 -6.50 7.63
N ILE A 24 12.09 -5.62 7.39
CA ILE A 24 11.86 -4.29 6.78
C ILE A 24 11.20 -4.44 5.42
N THR A 25 11.77 -5.25 4.53
CA THR A 25 11.26 -5.41 3.17
C THR A 25 9.91 -6.13 3.12
N ASN A 26 9.65 -7.06 4.04
CA ASN A 26 8.34 -7.66 4.21
C ASN A 26 7.28 -6.64 4.62
N LEU A 27 7.56 -5.86 5.67
CA LEU A 27 6.65 -4.79 6.12
C LEU A 27 6.43 -3.75 5.02
N ALA A 28 7.49 -3.32 4.32
CA ALA A 28 7.38 -2.39 3.21
C ALA A 28 6.52 -2.92 2.06
N SER A 29 6.62 -4.22 1.74
CA SER A 29 5.79 -4.84 0.69
C SER A 29 4.30 -4.87 1.04
N GLN A 30 3.97 -5.00 2.32
CA GLN A 30 2.59 -5.03 2.79
C GLN A 30 1.99 -3.62 2.79
N LEU A 31 2.83 -2.62 3.05
CA LEU A 31 2.47 -1.20 3.02
C LEU A 31 2.33 -0.65 1.58
N ALA A 32 2.98 -1.26 0.60
CA ALA A 32 2.99 -0.77 -0.77
C ALA A 32 1.66 -1.07 -1.47
N TRP A 33 0.69 -0.15 -1.37
CA TRP A 33 -0.61 -0.32 -2.01
C TRP A 33 -0.54 0.15 -3.46
N SER A 34 -1.23 -0.55 -4.38
CA SER A 34 -1.33 -0.11 -5.77
C SER A 34 -1.95 1.30 -5.89
N SER A 35 -2.92 1.60 -5.02
CA SER A 35 -3.56 2.91 -4.92
C SER A 35 -2.59 4.02 -4.50
N ASP A 36 -1.51 3.72 -3.79
CA ASP A 36 -0.55 4.75 -3.37
C ASP A 36 0.07 5.44 -4.57
N TYR A 37 0.41 4.67 -5.61
CA TYR A 37 1.04 5.20 -6.82
C TYR A 37 0.07 6.07 -7.63
N SER A 38 -1.17 5.62 -7.78
CA SER A 38 -2.22 6.36 -8.48
C SER A 38 -2.61 7.62 -7.71
N GLN A 39 -2.94 7.48 -6.43
CA GLN A 39 -3.41 8.58 -5.61
C GLN A 39 -2.33 9.65 -5.44
N SER A 40 -1.09 9.25 -5.11
CA SER A 40 0.01 10.20 -4.92
C SER A 40 0.35 10.97 -6.21
N SER A 41 0.25 10.32 -7.37
CA SER A 41 0.42 10.97 -8.68
C SER A 41 -0.72 11.92 -9.00
N THR A 42 -1.98 11.51 -8.73
CA THR A 42 -3.17 12.34 -8.94
C THR A 42 -3.12 13.62 -8.13
N VAL A 43 -2.85 13.53 -6.82
CA VAL A 43 -2.74 14.72 -5.97
C VAL A 43 -1.52 15.58 -6.34
N GLY A 44 -0.44 14.97 -6.84
CA GLY A 44 0.71 15.69 -7.37
C GLY A 44 0.39 16.48 -8.63
N ILE A 45 -0.49 15.98 -9.49
CA ILE A 45 -0.97 16.69 -10.70
C ILE A 45 -1.91 17.84 -10.31
N GLN A 46 -2.77 17.63 -9.31
CA GLN A 46 -3.74 18.62 -8.87
C GLN A 46 -3.08 19.79 -8.15
N ASP A 47 -2.21 19.50 -7.18
CA ASP A 47 -1.68 20.51 -6.24
C ASP A 47 -0.17 20.71 -6.33
N GLY A 48 0.56 19.87 -7.09
CA GLY A 48 2.00 19.99 -7.28
C GLY A 48 2.85 19.16 -6.33
N LEU A 49 4.14 19.50 -6.29
CA LEU A 49 5.21 18.72 -5.65
C LEU A 49 4.99 18.49 -4.15
N SER A 50 4.33 19.45 -3.47
CA SER A 50 4.02 19.34 -2.05
C SER A 50 3.07 18.20 -1.72
N SER A 51 2.09 17.90 -2.59
CA SER A 51 1.11 16.85 -2.31
C SER A 51 1.71 15.46 -2.34
N GLY A 52 2.68 15.20 -3.23
CA GLY A 52 3.45 13.95 -3.22
C GLY A 52 4.24 13.76 -1.92
N TYR A 53 4.86 14.83 -1.41
CA TYR A 53 5.53 14.81 -0.11
C TYR A 53 4.57 14.56 1.05
N TRP A 54 3.46 15.30 1.11
CA TRP A 54 2.51 15.23 2.20
C TRP A 54 1.70 13.94 2.21
N TYR A 55 1.45 13.33 1.05
CA TYR A 55 0.87 11.99 0.94
C TYR A 55 1.78 10.95 1.62
N SER A 56 3.04 10.89 1.18
CA SER A 56 4.03 9.92 1.68
C SER A 56 4.50 10.24 3.10
N GLY A 57 4.67 11.50 3.45
CA GLY A 57 5.10 11.94 4.78
C GLY A 57 3.99 11.75 5.81
N GLY A 58 2.76 12.15 5.45
CA GLY A 58 1.56 11.92 6.28
C GLY A 58 1.32 10.45 6.55
N GLY A 59 1.70 9.57 5.60
CA GLY A 59 1.67 8.10 5.73
C GLY A 59 2.70 7.48 6.67
N ASN A 60 3.78 8.19 7.00
CA ASN A 60 4.88 7.66 7.82
C ASN A 60 4.68 7.86 9.32
N ILE A 61 3.94 8.91 9.71
CA ILE A 61 3.75 9.29 11.10
C ILE A 61 3.07 8.15 11.88
N GLN A 62 2.07 7.52 11.28
CA GLN A 62 1.37 6.36 11.83
C GLN A 62 2.23 5.11 11.92
N LEU A 63 3.18 4.90 11.00
CA LEU A 63 4.07 3.73 11.07
C LEU A 63 5.04 3.86 12.25
N ILE A 64 5.53 5.07 12.49
CA ILE A 64 6.34 5.38 13.67
C ILE A 64 5.50 5.17 14.94
N ALA A 65 4.27 5.70 15.00
CA ALA A 65 3.38 5.51 16.15
C ALA A 65 3.05 4.02 16.39
N PHE A 66 2.74 3.29 15.31
CA PHE A 66 2.45 1.86 15.35
C PHE A 66 3.66 1.06 15.82
N SER A 67 4.88 1.43 15.42
CA SER A 67 6.11 0.74 15.83
C SER A 67 6.28 0.72 17.35
N ILE A 68 5.97 1.83 18.03
CA ILE A 68 6.06 1.96 19.49
C ILE A 68 4.99 1.08 20.16
N ILE A 69 3.75 1.16 19.68
CA ILE A 69 2.61 0.41 20.23
C ILE A 69 2.79 -1.10 20.03
N SER A 70 3.31 -1.50 18.87
CA SER A 70 3.68 -2.87 18.50
C SER A 70 4.70 -3.49 19.47
N VAL A 71 5.71 -2.72 19.90
CA VAL A 71 6.66 -3.18 20.94
C VAL A 71 5.96 -3.34 22.29
N MET A 72 5.15 -2.35 22.69
CA MET A 72 4.43 -2.40 23.96
C MET A 72 3.45 -3.58 24.03
N PHE A 73 2.76 -3.87 22.91
CA PHE A 73 1.86 -5.00 22.79
C PHE A 73 2.56 -6.32 23.11
N LYS A 74 3.78 -6.54 22.59
CA LYS A 74 4.54 -7.76 22.89
C LYS A 74 5.01 -7.87 24.33
N ILE A 75 5.40 -6.74 24.93
CA ILE A 75 5.86 -6.70 26.33
C ILE A 75 4.70 -7.02 27.27
N HIS A 76 3.51 -6.48 27.01
CA HIS A 76 2.36 -6.58 27.92
C HIS A 76 1.42 -7.76 27.61
N CYS A 77 1.40 -8.26 26.37
CA CYS A 77 0.52 -9.34 25.92
C CYS A 77 1.33 -10.51 25.31
N PRO A 78 2.27 -11.13 26.06
CA PRO A 78 3.06 -12.24 25.54
C PRO A 78 2.14 -13.43 25.18
N GLY A 79 2.24 -13.90 23.94
CA GLY A 79 1.44 -15.02 23.43
C GLY A 79 0.12 -14.65 22.75
N ALA A 80 -0.24 -13.36 22.71
CA ALA A 80 -1.34 -12.90 21.86
C ALA A 80 -0.95 -12.97 20.37
N ILE A 81 -1.82 -13.56 19.56
CA ILE A 81 -1.63 -13.75 18.11
C ILE A 81 -2.35 -12.64 17.33
N THR A 82 -3.43 -12.09 17.89
CA THR A 82 -4.23 -11.03 17.28
C THR A 82 -4.41 -9.86 18.24
N MET A 83 -4.65 -8.65 17.71
CA MET A 83 -4.92 -7.49 18.57
C MET A 83 -6.23 -7.66 19.36
N MET A 84 -7.18 -8.41 18.79
CA MET A 84 -8.49 -8.66 19.37
C MET A 84 -8.35 -9.44 20.69
N GLN A 85 -7.43 -10.39 20.80
CA GLN A 85 -7.18 -11.12 22.05
C GLN A 85 -6.80 -10.19 23.21
N MET A 86 -5.98 -9.16 22.95
CA MET A 86 -5.64 -8.14 23.94
C MET A 86 -6.88 -7.32 24.34
N ILE A 87 -7.68 -6.91 23.37
CA ILE A 87 -8.93 -6.16 23.62
C ILE A 87 -9.89 -6.99 24.47
N ARG A 88 -10.01 -8.30 24.20
CA ARG A 88 -10.85 -9.20 24.99
C ARG A 88 -10.36 -9.31 26.42
N ALA A 89 -9.05 -9.52 26.60
CA ALA A 89 -8.46 -9.65 27.93
C ALA A 89 -8.65 -8.37 28.76
N ARG A 90 -8.62 -7.19 28.13
CA ARG A 90 -8.72 -5.91 28.83
C ARG A 90 -10.14 -5.38 29.01
N PHE A 91 -11.01 -5.56 28.01
CA PHE A 91 -12.32 -4.91 27.90
C PHE A 91 -13.50 -5.88 27.78
N GLY A 92 -13.24 -7.19 27.73
CA GLY A 92 -14.26 -8.23 27.72
C GLY A 92 -14.83 -8.56 26.33
N ALA A 93 -15.85 -9.43 26.32
CA ALA A 93 -16.35 -10.07 25.11
C ALA A 93 -17.10 -9.14 24.15
N PHE A 94 -17.78 -8.11 24.65
CA PHE A 94 -18.52 -7.16 23.81
C PHE A 94 -17.57 -6.31 22.97
N ALA A 95 -16.59 -5.66 23.61
CA ALA A 95 -15.56 -4.88 22.93
C ALA A 95 -14.78 -5.75 21.94
N HIS A 96 -14.45 -6.98 22.31
CA HIS A 96 -13.81 -7.94 21.44
C HIS A 96 -14.57 -8.16 20.12
N LEU A 97 -15.88 -8.45 20.20
CA LEU A 97 -16.69 -8.69 19.01
C LEU A 97 -16.81 -7.44 18.14
N THR A 98 -16.98 -6.26 18.74
CA THR A 98 -17.01 -4.98 18.01
C THR A 98 -15.71 -4.74 17.24
N PHE A 99 -14.56 -4.98 17.85
CA PHE A 99 -13.26 -4.85 17.18
C PHE A 99 -13.00 -5.96 16.14
N CYS A 100 -13.55 -7.16 16.31
CA CYS A 100 -13.55 -8.16 15.25
C CYS A 100 -14.29 -7.66 14.00
N VAL A 101 -15.46 -7.03 14.18
CA VAL A 101 -16.23 -6.45 13.07
C VAL A 101 -15.44 -5.31 12.41
N TYR A 102 -14.87 -4.39 13.19
CA TYR A 102 -14.06 -3.31 12.62
C TYR A 102 -12.82 -3.80 11.88
N GLY A 103 -12.11 -4.79 12.43
CA GLY A 103 -10.95 -5.40 11.76
C GLY A 103 -11.35 -6.05 10.43
N LEU A 104 -12.40 -6.87 10.42
CA LEU A 104 -12.90 -7.49 9.19
C LEU A 104 -13.32 -6.45 8.14
N LEU A 105 -14.00 -5.38 8.56
CA LEU A 105 -14.37 -4.29 7.64
C LEU A 105 -13.13 -3.56 7.09
N ALA A 106 -12.13 -3.27 7.94
CA ALA A 106 -10.89 -2.65 7.50
C ALA A 106 -10.20 -3.52 6.45
N ASN A 107 -10.02 -4.82 6.71
CA ASN A 107 -9.39 -5.74 5.77
C ASN A 107 -10.16 -5.86 4.44
N ILE A 108 -11.50 -5.92 4.49
CA ILE A 108 -12.34 -5.96 3.27
C ILE A 108 -12.20 -4.67 2.46
N ILE A 109 -12.19 -3.51 3.13
CA ILE A 109 -12.02 -2.22 2.46
C ILE A 109 -10.63 -2.13 1.78
N VAL A 110 -9.57 -2.55 2.46
CA VAL A 110 -8.21 -2.54 1.90
C VAL A 110 -8.12 -3.46 0.68
N ILE A 111 -8.60 -4.71 0.77
CA ILE A 111 -8.66 -5.61 -0.40
C ILE A 111 -9.44 -4.98 -1.55
N GLY A 112 -10.59 -4.37 -1.25
CA GLY A 112 -11.43 -3.70 -2.25
C GLY A 112 -10.69 -2.59 -3.00
N ILE A 113 -10.00 -1.69 -2.27
CA ILE A 113 -9.25 -0.59 -2.88
C ILE A 113 -8.09 -1.12 -3.75
N LEU A 114 -7.38 -2.15 -3.30
CA LEU A 114 -6.28 -2.77 -4.06
C LEU A 114 -6.79 -3.39 -5.37
N MET A 115 -7.92 -4.11 -5.30
CA MET A 115 -8.55 -4.73 -6.46
C MET A 115 -9.04 -3.69 -7.47
N LEU A 116 -9.71 -2.63 -7.00
CA LEU A 116 -10.19 -1.54 -7.86
C LEU A 116 -9.03 -0.88 -8.62
N GLY A 117 -7.95 -0.52 -7.91
CA GLY A 117 -6.76 0.08 -8.53
C GLY A 117 -6.10 -0.84 -9.56
N GLY A 118 -5.95 -2.14 -9.24
CA GLY A 118 -5.38 -3.12 -10.16
C GLY A 118 -6.23 -3.35 -11.41
N CYS A 119 -7.55 -3.47 -11.24
CA CYS A 119 -8.46 -3.67 -12.35
C CYS A 119 -8.46 -2.47 -13.30
N GLN A 120 -8.45 -1.26 -12.75
CA GLN A 120 -8.43 -0.04 -13.55
C GLN A 120 -7.15 0.05 -14.40
N ASN A 121 -5.99 -0.32 -13.85
CA ASN A 121 -4.73 -0.38 -14.59
C ASN A 121 -4.80 -1.34 -15.78
N ILE A 122 -5.26 -2.57 -15.55
CA ILE A 122 -5.30 -3.62 -16.59
C ILE A 122 -6.30 -3.29 -17.69
N VAL A 123 -7.50 -2.82 -17.34
CA VAL A 123 -8.56 -2.46 -18.29
C VAL A 123 -8.10 -1.34 -19.22
N ASN A 124 -7.34 -0.37 -18.71
CA ASN A 124 -6.81 0.72 -19.53
C ASN A 124 -5.73 0.28 -20.52
N LEU A 125 -4.99 -0.78 -20.20
CA LEU A 125 -3.90 -1.31 -21.03
C LEU A 125 -4.39 -2.32 -22.05
N SER A 126 -5.38 -3.13 -21.68
CA SER A 126 -5.87 -4.23 -22.50
C SER A 126 -7.22 -3.86 -23.11
N GLN A 127 -7.22 -3.52 -24.40
CA GLN A 127 -8.47 -3.31 -25.14
C GLN A 127 -9.29 -4.61 -25.14
N GLY A 128 -10.47 -4.60 -24.51
CA GLY A 128 -11.45 -5.69 -24.56
C GLY A 128 -11.54 -6.60 -23.32
N ILE A 129 -10.78 -6.33 -22.25
CA ILE A 129 -10.99 -7.02 -20.96
C ILE A 129 -12.08 -6.29 -20.17
N SER A 130 -13.13 -6.99 -19.76
CA SER A 130 -14.15 -6.42 -18.87
C SER A 130 -13.60 -6.27 -17.45
N PHE A 131 -14.12 -5.30 -16.71
CA PHE A 131 -13.72 -5.06 -15.32
C PHE A 131 -13.95 -6.31 -14.44
N GLU A 132 -15.05 -7.02 -14.67
CA GLU A 132 -15.42 -8.23 -13.94
C GLU A 132 -14.43 -9.38 -14.20
N LEU A 133 -14.02 -9.58 -15.46
CA LEU A 133 -13.02 -10.59 -15.79
C LEU A 133 -11.69 -10.28 -15.12
N CYS A 134 -11.28 -9.01 -15.12
CA CYS A 134 -10.05 -8.59 -14.46
C CYS A 134 -10.09 -8.84 -12.95
N ALA A 135 -11.21 -8.49 -12.29
CA ALA A 135 -11.38 -8.74 -10.87
C ALA A 135 -11.29 -10.23 -10.53
N MET A 136 -11.91 -11.09 -11.34
CA MET A 136 -11.83 -12.56 -11.17
C MET A 136 -10.40 -13.09 -11.35
N LEU A 137 -9.66 -12.59 -12.34
CA LEU A 137 -8.27 -12.98 -12.56
C LEU A 137 -7.37 -12.58 -11.39
N ILE A 138 -7.51 -11.36 -10.86
CA ILE A 138 -6.77 -10.90 -9.69
C ILE A 138 -7.07 -11.78 -8.47
N VAL A 139 -8.34 -12.13 -8.23
CA VAL A 139 -8.73 -13.03 -7.13
C VAL A 139 -8.08 -14.40 -7.29
N ILE A 140 -8.04 -14.95 -8.51
CA ILE A 140 -7.37 -16.24 -8.77
C ILE A 140 -5.88 -16.14 -8.48
N VAL A 141 -5.20 -15.07 -8.92
CA VAL A 141 -3.77 -14.84 -8.66
C VAL A 141 -3.51 -14.76 -7.16
N ILE A 142 -4.30 -13.98 -6.42
CA ILE A 142 -4.19 -13.87 -4.96
C ILE A 142 -4.45 -15.22 -4.29
N GLY A 143 -5.46 -15.97 -4.74
CA GLY A 143 -5.78 -17.30 -4.21
C GLY A 143 -4.65 -18.32 -4.40
N VAL A 144 -4.06 -18.35 -5.61
CA VAL A 144 -2.88 -19.17 -5.89
C VAL A 144 -1.70 -18.73 -5.03
N TYR A 145 -1.45 -17.43 -4.93
CA TYR A 145 -0.39 -16.87 -4.09
C TYR A 145 -0.55 -17.34 -2.64
N VAL A 146 -1.71 -17.11 -2.01
CA VAL A 146 -1.97 -17.49 -0.61
C VAL A 146 -1.88 -18.99 -0.40
N SER A 147 -2.38 -19.80 -1.34
CA SER A 147 -2.35 -21.26 -1.23
C SER A 147 -0.94 -21.86 -1.34
N THR A 148 -0.03 -21.18 -2.03
CA THR A 148 1.35 -21.65 -2.26
C THR A 148 2.37 -20.97 -1.34
N SER A 149 2.08 -19.78 -0.82
CA SER A 149 2.95 -19.03 0.07
C SER A 149 2.83 -19.56 1.51
N GLY A 150 3.75 -20.41 1.94
CA GLY A 150 4.00 -20.60 3.37
C GLY A 150 4.56 -19.30 3.98
N VAL A 151 4.34 -19.02 5.27
CA VAL A 151 4.75 -17.74 5.89
C VAL A 151 6.23 -17.46 5.72
N SER A 152 7.12 -18.44 5.85
CA SER A 152 8.56 -18.27 5.59
C SER A 152 8.87 -17.92 4.13
N SER A 153 8.15 -18.50 3.16
CA SER A 153 8.32 -18.19 1.73
C SER A 153 7.83 -16.77 1.41
N ASN A 154 6.77 -16.32 2.08
CA ASN A 154 6.20 -14.99 1.89
C ASN A 154 7.25 -13.88 2.12
N TYR A 155 8.12 -14.00 3.13
CA TYR A 155 9.18 -13.02 3.37
C TYR A 155 10.15 -12.86 2.20
N TYR A 156 10.51 -13.95 1.52
CA TYR A 156 11.39 -13.89 0.35
C TYR A 156 10.68 -13.29 -0.86
N ILE A 157 9.41 -13.65 -1.06
CA ILE A 157 8.60 -13.08 -2.14
C ILE A 157 8.38 -11.59 -1.93
N SER A 158 8.09 -11.17 -0.69
CA SER A 158 8.00 -9.78 -0.29
C SER A 158 9.31 -9.03 -0.47
N TYR A 159 10.46 -9.64 -0.16
CA TYR A 159 11.76 -9.05 -0.44
C TYR A 159 11.95 -8.79 -1.95
N LEU A 160 11.68 -9.78 -2.79
CA LEU A 160 11.80 -9.64 -4.25
C LEU A 160 10.82 -8.58 -4.80
N THR A 161 9.60 -8.58 -4.29
CA THR A 161 8.57 -7.60 -4.66
C THR A 161 8.98 -6.19 -4.29
N THR A 162 9.39 -5.95 -3.04
CA THR A 162 9.87 -4.62 -2.60
C THR A 162 11.06 -4.13 -3.43
N ASN A 163 12.01 -5.00 -3.76
CA ASN A 163 13.11 -4.63 -4.65
C ASN A 163 12.62 -4.30 -6.06
N ALA A 164 11.70 -5.08 -6.62
CA ALA A 164 11.12 -4.81 -7.93
C ALA A 164 10.39 -3.45 -7.97
N LEU A 165 9.64 -3.11 -6.92
CA LEU A 165 8.98 -1.81 -6.77
C LEU A 165 10.00 -0.65 -6.75
N LEU A 166 11.06 -0.77 -5.96
CA LEU A 166 12.12 0.25 -5.88
C LEU A 166 12.88 0.41 -7.19
N ILE A 167 13.18 -0.70 -7.87
CA ILE A 167 13.84 -0.70 -9.19
C ILE A 167 12.93 -0.02 -10.21
N ALA A 168 11.63 -0.35 -10.25
CA ALA A 168 10.66 0.27 -11.16
C ALA A 168 10.57 1.80 -10.92
N ALA A 169 10.44 2.23 -9.65
CA ALA A 169 10.43 3.65 -9.31
C ALA A 169 11.73 4.36 -9.72
N THR A 170 12.87 3.71 -9.54
CA THR A 170 14.17 4.23 -9.96
C THR A 170 14.26 4.33 -11.48
N ILE A 171 13.79 3.33 -12.23
CA ILE A 171 13.75 3.36 -13.70
C ILE A 171 12.95 4.58 -14.17
N PHE A 172 11.72 4.76 -13.69
CA PHE A 172 10.89 5.90 -14.09
C PHE A 172 11.54 7.24 -13.75
N SER A 173 12.02 7.39 -12.52
CA SER A 173 12.66 8.64 -12.08
C SER A 173 13.94 8.93 -12.84
N PHE A 174 14.81 7.93 -13.01
CA PHE A 174 16.08 8.10 -13.71
C PHE A 174 15.86 8.41 -15.20
N THR A 175 14.95 7.70 -15.87
CA THR A 175 14.58 7.99 -17.26
C THR A 175 14.03 9.41 -17.40
N PHE A 176 13.16 9.86 -16.50
CA PHE A 176 12.57 11.20 -16.59
C PHE A 176 13.59 12.33 -16.40
N PHE A 177 14.41 12.25 -15.34
CA PHE A 177 15.31 13.34 -14.97
C PHE A 177 16.67 13.31 -15.68
N PHE A 178 17.15 12.13 -16.08
CA PHE A 178 18.50 11.94 -16.64
C PHE A 178 18.52 11.18 -17.97
N GLY A 179 17.39 10.66 -18.42
CA GLY A 179 17.30 9.98 -19.71
C GLY A 179 17.28 10.95 -20.90
N THR A 180 17.31 10.39 -22.10
CA THR A 180 17.15 11.16 -23.34
C THR A 180 15.72 11.02 -23.81
N GLY A 181 14.98 12.12 -23.79
CA GLY A 181 13.63 12.18 -24.34
C GLY A 181 13.59 12.01 -25.85
N ASP A 182 12.43 11.62 -26.37
CA ASP A 182 12.11 11.77 -27.79
C ASP A 182 12.06 13.28 -28.13
N PRO A 183 12.89 13.77 -29.08
CA PRO A 183 12.91 15.19 -29.45
C PRO A 183 11.56 15.75 -29.90
N ASP A 184 10.71 14.93 -30.50
CA ASP A 184 9.43 15.35 -31.06
C ASP A 184 8.28 15.24 -30.04
N ARG A 185 8.37 14.26 -29.12
CA ARG A 185 7.29 13.94 -28.17
C ARG A 185 7.54 14.41 -26.74
N THR A 186 8.79 14.38 -26.28
CA THR A 186 9.15 14.66 -24.89
C THR A 186 10.52 15.33 -24.78
N PRO A 187 10.77 16.48 -25.45
CA PRO A 187 12.08 17.13 -25.46
C PRO A 187 12.55 17.63 -24.08
N PHE A 188 11.65 17.72 -23.11
CA PHE A 188 11.95 18.14 -21.74
C PHE A 188 12.54 17.01 -20.86
N VAL A 189 12.39 15.74 -21.25
CA VAL A 189 12.97 14.60 -20.51
C VAL A 189 14.49 14.70 -20.53
N GLY A 190 15.12 14.59 -19.37
CA GLY A 190 16.56 14.80 -19.20
C GLY A 190 17.00 16.26 -19.05
N ASN A 191 16.08 17.23 -19.20
CA ASN A 191 16.39 18.65 -19.11
C ASN A 191 15.62 19.32 -17.96
N ILE A 192 16.24 19.31 -16.77
CA ILE A 192 15.66 19.88 -15.54
C ILE A 192 15.32 21.36 -15.70
N SER A 193 16.11 22.15 -16.43
CA SER A 193 15.84 23.57 -16.66
C SER A 193 14.57 23.77 -17.50
N MET A 194 14.37 22.95 -18.53
CA MET A 194 13.17 22.98 -19.36
C MET A 194 11.94 22.51 -18.56
N ILE A 195 12.07 21.43 -17.77
CA ILE A 195 11.01 20.97 -16.85
C ILE A 195 10.60 22.10 -15.90
N TYR A 196 11.57 22.74 -15.25
CA TYR A 196 11.32 23.85 -14.33
C TYR A 196 10.57 25.00 -15.00
N GLN A 197 10.99 25.40 -16.20
CA GLN A 197 10.33 26.46 -16.97
C GLN A 197 8.89 26.07 -17.35
N LEU A 198 8.69 24.86 -17.89
CA LEU A 198 7.36 24.39 -18.31
C LEU A 198 6.38 24.30 -17.13
N VAL A 199 6.83 23.81 -15.98
CA VAL A 199 5.98 23.71 -14.78
C VAL A 199 5.69 25.10 -14.20
N THR A 200 6.67 26.01 -14.20
CA THR A 200 6.49 27.39 -13.69
C THR A 200 5.60 28.24 -14.59
N CYS A 201 5.67 28.05 -15.90
CA CYS A 201 4.84 28.76 -16.88
C CYS A 201 3.40 28.26 -16.93
N ARG A 202 3.11 27.10 -16.33
CA ARG A 202 1.74 26.55 -16.27
C ARG A 202 0.86 27.53 -15.49
N LYS A 203 -0.27 27.94 -16.10
CA LYS A 203 -1.07 29.07 -15.60
C LYS A 203 -1.48 28.89 -14.14
N ILE A 204 -1.14 29.92 -13.35
CA ILE A 204 -1.46 30.18 -11.93
C ILE A 204 -2.95 29.95 -11.58
N SER A 205 -3.85 29.99 -12.56
CA SER A 205 -5.29 29.85 -12.37
C SER A 205 -5.78 28.43 -12.00
N SER A 206 -4.98 27.37 -12.22
CA SER A 206 -5.38 25.99 -11.90
C SER A 206 -5.18 25.60 -10.44
N VAL A 207 -4.26 26.24 -9.70
CA VAL A 207 -3.96 25.90 -8.28
C VAL A 207 -4.03 27.13 -7.38
N LYS A 208 -5.24 27.64 -7.16
CA LYS A 208 -5.48 28.90 -6.42
C LYS A 208 -5.03 28.87 -4.96
N THR A 209 -4.88 27.68 -4.39
CA THR A 209 -4.55 27.40 -2.99
C THR A 209 -3.05 27.35 -2.70
N ASN A 210 -2.23 27.32 -3.74
CA ASN A 210 -0.78 27.33 -3.62
C ASN A 210 -0.25 28.76 -3.53
N LEU A 211 0.83 28.97 -2.78
CA LEU A 211 1.54 30.25 -2.77
C LEU A 211 1.92 30.63 -4.22
N ASN A 212 1.46 31.80 -4.66
CA ASN A 212 1.63 32.33 -6.02
C ASN A 212 1.10 31.40 -7.14
N GLY A 213 0.23 30.44 -6.81
CA GLY A 213 -0.26 29.41 -7.73
C GLY A 213 0.84 28.54 -8.34
N SER A 214 1.97 28.38 -7.65
CA SER A 214 3.10 27.58 -8.12
C SER A 214 2.91 26.10 -7.80
N TYR A 215 3.16 25.21 -8.77
CA TYR A 215 3.20 23.76 -8.56
C TYR A 215 4.46 23.29 -7.80
N LEU A 216 5.46 24.16 -7.64
CA LEU A 216 6.76 23.84 -7.02
C LEU A 216 6.87 24.33 -5.57
N THR A 217 5.81 24.94 -5.02
CA THR A 217 5.80 25.43 -3.64
C THR A 217 5.49 24.31 -2.66
N PHE A 218 6.08 24.37 -1.47
CA PHE A 218 5.65 23.57 -0.31
C PHE A 218 4.47 24.19 0.43
N GLN A 219 4.17 25.47 0.18
CA GLN A 219 3.05 26.18 0.78
C GLN A 219 1.78 25.96 -0.04
N SER A 220 1.12 24.83 0.20
CA SER A 220 -0.18 24.45 -0.37
C SER A 220 -1.16 24.12 0.75
N SER A 221 -2.31 24.80 0.77
CA SER A 221 -3.35 24.49 1.76
C SER A 221 -4.01 23.13 1.50
N GLU A 222 -4.17 22.73 0.25
CA GLU A 222 -4.77 21.44 -0.10
C GLU A 222 -3.83 20.29 0.23
N SER A 223 -2.53 20.41 -0.05
CA SER A 223 -1.57 19.38 0.39
C SER A 223 -1.52 19.22 1.90
N LEU A 224 -1.66 20.30 2.67
CA LEU A 224 -1.68 20.24 4.13
C LEU A 224 -2.98 19.62 4.67
N LYS A 225 -4.14 19.94 4.05
CA LYS A 225 -5.41 19.25 4.36
C LYS A 225 -5.31 17.76 4.05
N LEU A 226 -4.74 17.40 2.90
CA LEU A 226 -4.48 16.02 2.51
C LEU A 226 -3.59 15.33 3.55
N ALA A 227 -2.52 15.99 4.03
CA ALA A 227 -1.68 15.44 5.10
C ALA A 227 -2.51 15.12 6.35
N ALA A 228 -3.34 16.06 6.81
CA ALA A 228 -4.17 15.86 8.00
C ALA A 228 -5.20 14.73 7.81
N ILE A 229 -5.85 14.68 6.65
CA ILE A 229 -6.80 13.62 6.29
C ILE A 229 -6.08 12.26 6.24
N ASN A 230 -4.90 12.19 5.63
CA ASN A 230 -4.12 10.97 5.55
C ASN A 230 -3.65 10.50 6.93
N VAL A 231 -3.17 11.40 7.80
CA VAL A 231 -2.79 11.02 9.16
C VAL A 231 -3.99 10.40 9.89
N ILE A 232 -5.15 11.05 9.90
CA ILE A 232 -6.32 10.57 10.65
C ILE A 232 -6.92 9.30 10.00
N GLY A 233 -7.13 9.33 8.68
CA GLY A 233 -7.74 8.26 7.92
C GLY A 233 -6.88 7.00 7.90
N ILE A 234 -5.61 7.13 7.52
CA ILE A 234 -4.71 5.98 7.42
C ILE A 234 -4.31 5.47 8.82
N CYS A 235 -4.24 6.32 9.87
CA CYS A 235 -4.14 5.80 11.24
C CYS A 235 -5.27 4.80 11.53
N SER A 236 -6.50 5.16 11.23
CA SER A 236 -7.64 4.28 11.51
C SER A 236 -7.51 2.95 10.78
N THR A 237 -7.10 2.96 9.52
CA THR A 237 -6.86 1.73 8.75
C THR A 237 -5.71 0.92 9.33
N VAL A 238 -4.53 1.52 9.59
CA VAL A 238 -3.35 0.78 10.09
C VAL A 238 -3.58 0.18 11.48
N PHE A 239 -4.22 0.91 12.38
CA PHE A 239 -4.42 0.44 13.76
C PHE A 239 -5.54 -0.59 13.89
N LEU A 240 -6.54 -0.57 13.01
CA LEU A 240 -7.63 -1.56 13.02
C LEU A 240 -7.36 -2.77 12.12
N ASP A 241 -6.36 -2.69 11.25
CA ASP A 241 -6.03 -3.75 10.33
C ASP A 241 -5.10 -4.79 10.97
N GLN A 242 -5.63 -6.00 11.07
CA GLN A 242 -4.94 -7.14 11.69
C GLN A 242 -3.70 -7.60 10.90
N SER A 243 -3.52 -7.22 9.64
CA SER A 243 -2.32 -7.56 8.84
C SER A 243 -1.06 -6.97 9.46
N TYR A 244 -1.11 -5.70 9.89
CA TYR A 244 -0.01 -5.03 10.57
C TYR A 244 0.30 -5.62 11.95
N TRP A 245 -0.73 -5.99 12.71
CA TRP A 245 -0.57 -6.64 14.00
C TRP A 245 0.02 -8.05 13.85
N ALA A 246 -0.41 -8.80 12.84
CA ALA A 246 0.16 -10.11 12.52
C ALA A 246 1.64 -9.98 12.17
N ALA A 247 2.01 -9.03 11.31
CA ALA A 247 3.40 -8.77 10.95
C ALA A 247 4.24 -8.32 12.15
N SER A 248 3.64 -7.57 13.08
CA SER A 248 4.26 -7.27 14.36
C SER A 248 4.56 -8.55 15.14
N VAL A 249 3.56 -9.39 15.44
CA VAL A 249 3.70 -10.57 16.32
C VAL A 249 4.89 -11.46 15.93
N VAL A 250 5.16 -11.60 14.65
CA VAL A 250 6.24 -12.45 14.13
C VAL A 250 7.65 -11.89 14.36
N ALA A 251 7.82 -10.57 14.35
CA ALA A 251 9.14 -9.95 14.50
C ALA A 251 9.63 -10.01 15.97
N LYS A 252 10.95 -10.11 16.21
CA LYS A 252 11.47 -9.90 17.58
C LYS A 252 11.24 -8.44 18.01
N PRO A 253 11.11 -8.11 19.31
CA PRO A 253 10.78 -6.74 19.74
C PRO A 253 11.72 -5.65 19.19
N LYS A 254 13.04 -5.84 19.29
CA LYS A 254 14.04 -4.89 18.77
C LYS A 254 14.01 -4.81 17.23
N GLU A 255 13.89 -5.95 16.56
CA GLU A 255 13.80 -6.02 15.10
C GLU A 255 12.48 -5.47 14.56
N GLY A 256 11.40 -5.55 15.33
CA GLY A 256 10.09 -5.00 14.99
C GLY A 256 10.10 -3.47 14.96
N LEU A 257 10.68 -2.83 15.99
CA LEU A 257 10.82 -1.37 16.02
C LEU A 257 11.60 -0.85 14.81
N VAL A 258 12.80 -1.40 14.59
CA VAL A 258 13.65 -1.04 13.45
C VAL A 258 12.98 -1.44 12.13
N GLY A 259 12.24 -2.54 12.12
CA GLY A 259 11.45 -3.05 11.01
C GLY A 259 10.41 -2.05 10.51
N PHE A 260 9.54 -1.59 11.40
CA PHE A 260 8.48 -0.62 11.04
C PHE A 260 9.05 0.74 10.64
N ILE A 261 10.07 1.24 11.34
CA ILE A 261 10.73 2.52 10.98
C ILE A 261 11.41 2.40 9.61
N GLY A 262 12.18 1.33 9.39
CA GLY A 262 12.85 1.08 8.12
C GLY A 262 11.86 0.87 6.97
N ALA A 263 10.76 0.17 7.24
CA ALA A 263 9.68 -0.03 6.27
C ALA A 263 9.00 1.29 5.90
N GLY A 264 8.82 2.19 6.88
CA GLY A 264 8.34 3.55 6.65
C GLY A 264 9.23 4.32 5.68
N PHE A 265 10.56 4.29 5.86
CA PHE A 265 11.48 4.95 4.90
C PHE A 265 11.40 4.37 3.49
N VAL A 266 11.35 3.04 3.36
CA VAL A 266 11.21 2.36 2.05
C VAL A 266 9.88 2.72 1.40
N TRP A 267 8.80 2.68 2.18
CA TRP A 267 7.46 3.06 1.73
C TRP A 267 7.36 4.55 1.46
N PHE A 268 8.08 5.45 2.15
CA PHE A 268 8.11 6.88 1.81
C PHE A 268 8.70 7.09 0.41
N ALA A 269 9.86 6.47 0.17
CA ALA A 269 10.67 6.73 -1.01
C ALA A 269 9.93 6.37 -2.30
N THR A 270 9.16 5.29 -2.31
CA THR A 270 8.53 4.75 -3.52
C THR A 270 7.40 5.66 -4.09
N PRO A 271 6.29 5.90 -3.38
CA PRO A 271 5.21 6.80 -3.82
C PRO A 271 5.70 8.24 -3.93
N PHE A 272 6.60 8.73 -3.05
CA PHE A 272 7.17 10.08 -3.21
C PHE A 272 7.91 10.23 -4.54
N THR A 273 8.75 9.26 -4.91
CA THR A 273 9.50 9.28 -6.16
C THR A 273 8.55 9.20 -7.36
N ILE A 274 7.65 8.20 -7.37
CA ILE A 274 6.67 8.01 -8.45
C ILE A 274 5.78 9.26 -8.61
N ALA A 275 5.23 9.79 -7.53
CA ALA A 275 4.36 10.97 -7.56
C ALA A 275 5.07 12.17 -8.20
N ASN A 276 6.30 12.47 -7.78
CA ASN A 276 7.04 13.60 -8.34
C ASN A 276 7.43 13.37 -9.80
N THR A 277 7.90 12.18 -10.15
CA THR A 277 8.22 11.84 -11.54
C THR A 277 6.99 11.97 -12.44
N PHE A 278 5.87 11.36 -12.05
CA PHE A 278 4.68 11.32 -12.91
C PHE A 278 3.95 12.64 -12.95
N SER A 279 3.81 13.34 -11.82
CA SER A 279 3.16 14.66 -11.80
C SER A 279 3.96 15.70 -12.58
N LEU A 280 5.28 15.80 -12.36
CA LEU A 280 6.11 16.78 -13.08
C LEU A 280 6.16 16.48 -14.58
N PHE A 281 6.23 15.20 -14.98
CA PHE A 281 6.11 14.83 -16.38
C PHE A 281 4.77 15.28 -16.96
N TYR A 282 3.67 14.94 -16.31
CA TYR A 282 2.33 15.28 -16.76
C TYR A 282 2.14 16.80 -16.90
N LEU A 283 2.59 17.56 -15.89
CA LEU A 283 2.50 19.01 -15.87
C LEU A 283 3.33 19.63 -17.00
N SER A 284 4.56 19.16 -17.20
CA SER A 284 5.47 19.63 -18.26
C SER A 284 4.91 19.33 -19.65
N TYR A 285 4.37 18.12 -19.85
CA TYR A 285 3.76 17.72 -21.10
C TYR A 285 2.57 18.61 -21.45
N GLY A 286 1.65 18.83 -20.49
CA GLY A 286 0.49 19.69 -20.71
C GLY A 286 0.87 21.15 -20.98
N SER A 287 1.95 21.65 -20.37
CA SER A 287 2.47 23.00 -20.66
C SER A 287 3.09 23.10 -22.05
N LEU A 288 3.81 22.07 -22.51
CA LEU A 288 4.46 22.08 -23.81
C LEU A 288 3.44 22.06 -24.97
N TYR A 289 2.41 21.23 -24.87
CA TYR A 289 1.40 21.05 -25.92
C TYR A 289 0.14 21.90 -25.72
N GLY A 290 0.03 22.62 -24.61
CA GLY A 290 -1.14 23.44 -24.27
C GLY A 290 -2.43 22.63 -24.02
N LYS A 291 -2.33 21.31 -23.87
CA LYS A 291 -3.46 20.40 -23.64
C LYS A 291 -3.06 19.30 -22.65
N ASP A 292 -3.95 19.05 -21.70
CA ASP A 292 -3.81 17.95 -20.75
C ASP A 292 -4.08 16.59 -21.38
N LEU A 293 -3.29 15.59 -20.97
CA LEU A 293 -3.39 14.20 -21.44
C LEU A 293 -4.68 13.53 -21.00
N LEU A 294 -5.21 13.91 -19.83
CA LEU A 294 -6.38 13.33 -19.21
C LEU A 294 -7.44 14.39 -18.92
N SER A 295 -8.71 13.98 -18.99
CA SER A 295 -9.81 14.77 -18.45
C SER A 295 -9.80 14.76 -16.92
N PRO A 296 -10.44 15.74 -16.24
CA PRO A 296 -10.50 15.77 -14.77
C PRO A 296 -11.05 14.47 -14.17
N ILE A 297 -12.06 13.87 -14.81
CA ILE A 297 -12.65 12.60 -14.36
C ILE A 297 -11.63 11.46 -14.43
N GLN A 298 -10.80 11.42 -15.47
CA GLN A 298 -9.75 10.39 -15.60
C GLN A 298 -8.60 10.61 -14.62
N ILE A 299 -8.31 11.86 -14.23
CA ILE A 299 -7.35 12.16 -13.16
C ILE A 299 -7.89 11.62 -11.82
N ASP A 300 -9.17 11.86 -11.53
CA ASP A 300 -9.82 11.39 -10.30
C ASP A 300 -9.98 9.86 -10.27
N GLN A 301 -10.07 9.21 -11.43
CA GLN A 301 -10.02 7.74 -11.56
C GLN A 301 -8.62 7.15 -11.33
N GLY A 302 -7.60 7.99 -11.16
CA GLY A 302 -6.24 7.54 -10.88
C GLY A 302 -5.47 7.04 -12.11
N LEU A 303 -5.84 7.47 -13.32
CA LEU A 303 -5.26 6.99 -14.59
C LEU A 303 -3.93 7.67 -14.98
N ALA A 304 -3.45 8.59 -14.13
CA ALA A 304 -2.26 9.38 -14.40
C ALA A 304 -0.99 8.53 -14.56
N PRO A 305 -0.68 7.57 -13.67
CA PRO A 305 0.49 6.70 -13.82
C PRO A 305 0.54 5.97 -15.15
N GLU A 306 -0.58 5.42 -15.62
CA GLU A 306 -0.68 4.62 -16.83
C GLU A 306 -0.31 5.43 -18.07
N VAL A 307 -0.90 6.63 -18.18
CA VAL A 307 -0.67 7.50 -19.33
C VAL A 307 0.74 8.06 -19.31
N VAL A 308 1.25 8.46 -18.14
CA VAL A 308 2.62 8.96 -18.04
C VAL A 308 3.65 7.88 -18.34
N ALA A 309 3.49 6.67 -17.78
CA ALA A 309 4.38 5.55 -18.06
C ALA A 309 4.42 5.22 -19.57
N SER A 310 3.27 5.28 -20.24
CA SER A 310 3.16 5.10 -21.69
C SER A 310 3.88 6.20 -22.48
N GLN A 311 3.73 7.46 -22.09
CA GLN A 311 4.39 8.57 -22.78
C GLN A 311 5.91 8.60 -22.53
N LEU A 312 6.37 8.15 -21.37
CA LEU A 312 7.78 8.21 -20.99
C LEU A 312 8.59 7.04 -21.56
N LEU A 313 8.06 5.81 -21.52
CA LEU A 313 8.79 4.58 -21.87
C LEU A 313 8.02 3.69 -22.87
N GLY A 314 6.93 4.18 -23.46
CA GLY A 314 6.12 3.41 -24.40
C GLY A 314 5.50 2.17 -23.76
N GLN A 315 5.45 1.10 -24.56
CA GLN A 315 4.91 -0.20 -24.13
C GLN A 315 5.71 -0.80 -22.96
N THR A 316 7.03 -0.59 -22.93
CA THR A 316 7.89 -1.08 -21.85
C THR A 316 7.51 -0.42 -20.52
N GLY A 317 7.24 0.88 -20.51
CA GLY A 317 6.79 1.60 -19.32
C GLY A 317 5.47 1.07 -18.76
N GLN A 318 4.51 0.80 -19.65
CA GLN A 318 3.24 0.20 -19.28
C GLN A 318 3.41 -1.17 -18.63
N ILE A 319 4.22 -2.05 -19.24
CA ILE A 319 4.49 -3.38 -18.69
C ILE A 319 5.16 -3.28 -17.31
N ILE A 320 6.16 -2.41 -17.15
CA ILE A 320 6.84 -2.21 -15.85
C ILE A 320 5.83 -1.74 -14.79
N LEU A 321 4.97 -0.76 -15.12
CA LEU A 321 3.96 -0.24 -14.20
C LEU A 321 2.95 -1.32 -13.80
N THR A 322 2.46 -2.12 -14.74
CA THR A 322 1.52 -3.22 -14.44
C THR A 322 2.16 -4.28 -13.58
N LEU A 323 3.40 -4.67 -13.86
CA LEU A 323 4.13 -5.62 -13.01
C LEU A 323 4.32 -5.06 -11.60
N MET A 324 4.64 -3.78 -11.48
CA MET A 324 4.75 -3.07 -10.20
C MET A 324 3.42 -3.12 -9.42
N MET A 325 2.29 -2.78 -10.07
CA MET A 325 0.97 -2.81 -9.42
C MET A 325 0.52 -4.22 -9.07
N MET A 326 0.74 -5.21 -9.94
CA MET A 326 0.37 -6.60 -9.68
C MET A 326 1.17 -7.22 -8.53
N ALA A 327 2.46 -6.86 -8.43
CA ALA A 327 3.31 -7.31 -7.33
C ALA A 327 2.81 -6.72 -5.99
N ALA A 328 2.53 -5.41 -5.95
CA ALA A 328 1.94 -4.73 -4.80
C ALA A 328 0.60 -5.36 -4.36
N ILE A 329 -0.32 -5.61 -5.31
CA ILE A 329 -1.62 -6.23 -5.01
C ILE A 329 -1.44 -7.63 -4.43
N SER A 330 -0.55 -8.44 -5.02
CA SER A 330 -0.36 -9.83 -4.58
C SER A 330 0.19 -9.90 -3.15
N THR A 331 1.17 -9.06 -2.81
CA THR A 331 1.78 -9.05 -1.47
C THR A 331 0.86 -8.47 -0.41
N THR A 332 0.16 -7.37 -0.69
CA THR A 332 -0.74 -6.78 0.31
C THR A 332 -2.00 -7.62 0.46
N ALA A 333 -2.68 -8.00 -0.64
CA ALA A 333 -3.93 -8.75 -0.54
C ALA A 333 -3.75 -10.13 0.11
N SER A 334 -2.58 -10.77 -0.05
CA SER A 334 -2.29 -12.00 0.68
C SER A 334 -2.18 -11.77 2.19
N ALA A 335 -1.52 -10.69 2.63
CA ALA A 335 -1.45 -10.31 4.04
C ALA A 335 -2.85 -10.04 4.62
N GLU A 336 -3.72 -9.36 3.86
CA GLU A 336 -5.12 -9.11 4.25
C GLU A 336 -5.92 -10.41 4.37
N VAL A 337 -5.76 -11.37 3.45
CA VAL A 337 -6.42 -12.68 3.53
C VAL A 337 -5.95 -13.46 4.76
N PHE A 338 -4.66 -13.44 5.09
CA PHE A 338 -4.14 -14.03 6.32
C PHE A 338 -4.71 -13.33 7.57
N ALA A 339 -4.85 -12.01 7.54
CA ALA A 339 -5.44 -11.23 8.62
C ALA A 339 -6.90 -11.62 8.87
N VAL A 340 -7.74 -11.62 7.83
CA VAL A 340 -9.15 -12.06 7.90
C VAL A 340 -9.24 -13.49 8.44
N THR A 341 -8.39 -14.39 7.92
CA THR A 341 -8.35 -15.78 8.37
C THR A 341 -7.99 -15.88 9.85
N SER A 342 -7.04 -15.08 10.33
CA SER A 342 -6.64 -15.08 11.74
C SER A 342 -7.76 -14.62 12.67
N ILE A 343 -8.51 -13.56 12.29
CA ILE A 343 -9.66 -13.08 13.08
C ILE A 343 -10.75 -14.15 13.13
N VAL A 344 -11.11 -14.72 11.97
CA VAL A 344 -12.18 -15.73 11.91
C VAL A 344 -11.82 -16.97 12.72
N ILE A 345 -10.59 -17.48 12.61
CA ILE A 345 -10.18 -18.71 13.30
C ILE A 345 -9.96 -18.47 14.79
N TYR A 346 -9.12 -17.50 15.16
CA TYR A 346 -8.66 -17.35 16.53
C TYR A 346 -9.62 -16.55 17.41
N ASP A 347 -10.31 -15.56 16.84
CA ASP A 347 -11.15 -14.66 17.62
C ASP A 347 -12.64 -15.03 17.56
N ILE A 348 -13.12 -15.51 16.41
CA ILE A 348 -14.54 -15.89 16.29
C ILE A 348 -14.72 -17.39 16.58
N PHE A 349 -14.08 -18.25 15.80
CA PHE A 349 -14.33 -19.68 15.82
C PHE A 349 -13.84 -20.34 17.11
N ALA A 350 -12.57 -20.13 17.48
CA ALA A 350 -11.98 -20.79 18.64
C ALA A 350 -12.63 -20.36 19.97
N ILE A 351 -13.11 -19.13 20.05
CA ILE A 351 -13.63 -18.53 21.28
C ILE A 351 -15.14 -18.74 21.43
N TYR A 352 -15.91 -18.50 20.38
CA TYR A 352 -17.38 -18.48 20.47
C TYR A 352 -17.99 -19.73 19.87
N ILE A 353 -17.60 -20.12 18.65
CA ILE A 353 -18.26 -21.22 17.92
C ILE A 353 -17.85 -22.59 18.47
N LYS A 354 -16.55 -22.88 18.60
CA LYS A 354 -16.05 -24.17 19.08
C LYS A 354 -16.53 -24.48 20.50
N VAL A 355 -16.57 -23.46 21.36
CA VAL A 355 -17.07 -23.57 22.73
C VAL A 355 -18.57 -23.89 22.74
N LEU A 356 -19.36 -23.23 21.89
CA LEU A 356 -20.79 -23.51 21.72
C LEU A 356 -21.05 -24.94 21.22
N VAL A 357 -20.28 -25.44 20.25
CA VAL A 357 -20.40 -26.81 19.74
C VAL A 357 -20.06 -27.84 20.83
N PHE A 358 -19.00 -27.60 21.61
CA PHE A 358 -18.62 -28.47 22.71
C PHE A 358 -19.69 -28.51 23.80
N ILE A 359 -20.25 -27.35 24.20
CA ILE A 359 -21.34 -27.28 25.19
C ILE A 359 -22.58 -28.01 24.69
N ARG A 360 -22.97 -27.83 23.41
CA ARG A 360 -24.11 -28.56 22.83
C ARG A 360 -23.90 -30.07 22.81
N LEU A 361 -22.71 -30.54 22.46
CA LEU A 361 -22.38 -31.97 22.51
C LEU A 361 -22.41 -32.48 23.95
N ALA A 362 -21.87 -31.73 24.92
CA ALA A 362 -21.91 -32.10 26.32
C ALA A 362 -23.36 -32.22 26.86
N ILE A 363 -24.28 -31.38 26.41
CA ILE A 363 -25.71 -31.43 26.77
C ILE A 363 -26.45 -32.59 26.06
N ILE A 364 -26.06 -32.96 24.83
CA ILE A 364 -26.66 -34.08 24.09
C ILE A 364 -26.19 -35.44 24.64
N PHE A 365 -24.97 -35.50 25.17
CA PHE A 365 -24.37 -36.71 25.72
C PHE A 365 -24.42 -36.80 27.27
N SER A 366 -25.10 -35.86 27.93
CA SER A 366 -25.49 -35.90 29.35
C SER A 366 -26.97 -36.24 29.48
#